data_AF-A0A5K7YFS7-F1
#
_entry.id   AF-A0A5K7YFS7-F1
#
_cell.length_a   1.000
_cell.length_b   1.000
_cell.length_c   1.000
_cell.angle_alpha   90.00
_cell.angle_beta   90.00
_cell.angle_gamma   90.00
#
_symmetry.space_group_name_H-M   'P 1'
#
loop_
_entity.id
_entity.type
_entity.pdbx_description
1 polymer ?
#
loop_
_entity_poly.entity_id
_entity_poly.type
_entity_poly.pdbx_seq_one_letter_code
_entity_poly.pdbx_strand_id
1 'polypeptide(L)'
;HVWHMPALVEIFGDDSCLQFGGGTLGHPWGAAPGAAANRVALEACIQARNEGRNLWREGGDVLREAGRWSPELNAALELWKEIKFEFEAMDTL
;
A
#
# COMPACT_ATOMS: atom_id res chain seq x y z
N HIS A 1 -5.91 -1.41 1.24
CA HIS A 1 -5.42 -0.04 1.55
C HIS A 1 -3.90 -0.02 1.44
N VAL A 2 -3.26 1.14 1.68
CA VAL A 2 -1.82 1.36 1.44
C VAL A 2 -0.88 0.32 2.07
N TRP A 3 -1.21 -0.22 3.26
CA TRP A 3 -0.42 -1.30 3.89
C TRP A 3 -0.32 -2.60 3.07
N HIS A 4 -1.20 -2.83 2.11
CA HIS A 4 -1.12 -3.99 1.22
C HIS A 4 -0.24 -3.75 0.00
N MET A 5 0.18 -2.50 -0.27
CA MET A 5 0.91 -2.15 -1.49
C MET A 5 2.18 -2.99 -1.71
N PRO A 6 3.06 -3.24 -0.71
CA PRO A 6 4.26 -4.05 -0.93
C PRO A 6 3.95 -5.49 -1.37
N ALA A 7 2.97 -6.13 -0.71
CA ALA A 7 2.55 -7.48 -1.05
C ALA A 7 1.86 -7.54 -2.43
N LEU A 8 1.02 -6.56 -2.75
CA LEU A 8 0.35 -6.48 -4.06
C LEU A 8 1.37 -6.33 -5.20
N VAL A 9 2.39 -5.48 -5.02
CA VAL A 9 3.49 -5.32 -5.98
C VAL A 9 4.27 -6.62 -6.16
N GLU A 10 4.55 -7.38 -5.09
CA GLU A 10 5.26 -8.66 -5.22
C GLU A 10 4.42 -9.80 -5.81
N ILE A 11 3.13 -9.85 -5.51
CA ILE A 11 2.26 -10.91 -6.01
C ILE A 11 1.97 -10.75 -7.50
N PHE A 12 1.66 -9.52 -7.93
CA PHE A 12 1.12 -9.26 -9.27
C PHE A 12 2.12 -8.63 -10.23
N GLY A 13 3.19 -7.99 -9.73
CA GLY A 13 4.14 -7.29 -10.57
C GLY A 13 3.55 -6.07 -11.30
N ASP A 14 4.23 -5.66 -12.37
CA ASP A 14 3.98 -4.38 -13.05
C ASP A 14 2.72 -4.37 -13.94
N ASP A 15 2.42 -5.49 -14.58
CA ASP A 15 1.28 -5.62 -15.50
C ASP A 15 -0.02 -5.92 -14.76
N SER A 16 -0.36 -5.06 -13.79
CA SER A 16 -1.50 -5.23 -12.90
C SER A 16 -2.25 -3.92 -12.65
N CYS A 17 -3.52 -4.03 -12.26
CA CYS A 17 -4.33 -2.90 -11.83
C CYS A 17 -4.70 -3.05 -10.36
N LEU A 18 -4.11 -2.20 -9.50
CA LEU A 18 -4.39 -2.19 -8.07
C LEU A 18 -5.49 -1.18 -7.76
N GLN A 19 -6.71 -1.68 -7.51
CA GLN A 19 -7.89 -0.83 -7.28
C GLN A 19 -8.11 -0.54 -5.79
N PHE A 20 -8.19 0.75 -5.44
CA PHE A 20 -8.44 1.21 -4.08
C PHE A 20 -9.72 2.03 -4.00
N GLY A 21 -10.89 1.37 -3.88
CA GLY A 21 -12.18 2.04 -3.72
C GLY A 21 -12.31 2.71 -2.35
N GLY A 22 -12.70 1.93 -1.33
CA GLY A 22 -12.74 2.40 0.07
C GLY A 22 -11.39 2.93 0.57
N GLY A 23 -10.28 2.37 0.06
CA GLY A 23 -8.92 2.83 0.35
C GLY A 23 -8.54 4.18 -0.28
N THR A 24 -9.40 4.81 -1.08
CA THR A 24 -9.23 6.18 -1.58
C THR A 24 -10.31 7.08 -0.99
N LEU A 25 -11.58 6.71 -1.16
CA LEU A 25 -12.72 7.52 -0.72
C LEU A 25 -12.85 7.61 0.80
N GLY A 26 -12.31 6.63 1.54
CA GLY A 26 -12.29 6.63 2.99
C GLY A 26 -11.12 7.41 3.62
N HIS A 27 -10.27 8.06 2.82
CA HIS A 27 -9.17 8.87 3.35
C HIS A 27 -9.72 10.10 4.12
N PRO A 28 -9.15 10.45 5.29
CA PRO A 28 -9.73 11.48 6.18
C PRO A 28 -9.73 12.89 5.56
N TRP A 29 -8.91 13.13 4.54
CA TRP A 29 -8.82 14.40 3.82
C TRP A 29 -9.50 14.38 2.44
N GLY A 30 -10.33 13.37 2.18
CA GLY A 30 -11.08 13.23 0.94
C GLY A 30 -10.32 12.49 -0.18
N ALA A 31 -10.97 12.40 -1.33
CA ALA A 31 -10.58 11.49 -2.42
C ALA A 31 -9.23 11.84 -3.07
N ALA A 32 -8.94 13.12 -3.30
CA ALA A 32 -7.68 13.52 -3.94
C ALA A 32 -6.45 13.16 -3.06
N PRO A 33 -6.43 13.48 -1.75
CA PRO A 33 -5.40 12.97 -0.85
C PRO A 33 -5.34 11.44 -0.77
N GLY A 34 -6.48 10.75 -0.76
CA GLY A 34 -6.50 9.28 -0.80
C GLY A 34 -5.84 8.70 -2.05
N ALA A 35 -6.08 9.32 -3.22
CA ALA A 35 -5.45 8.92 -4.47
C ALA A 35 -3.93 9.20 -4.44
N ALA A 36 -3.52 10.34 -3.88
CA ALA A 36 -2.11 10.68 -3.69
C ALA A 36 -1.40 9.67 -2.76
N ALA A 37 -2.03 9.30 -1.63
CA ALA A 37 -1.49 8.29 -0.71
C ALA A 37 -1.24 6.94 -1.39
N ASN A 38 -2.21 6.45 -2.18
CA ASN A 38 -2.04 5.21 -2.94
C ASN A 38 -0.94 5.32 -4.01
N ARG A 39 -0.84 6.46 -4.69
CA ARG A 39 0.22 6.70 -5.69
C ARG A 39 1.60 6.72 -5.07
N VAL A 40 1.79 7.44 -3.97
CA VAL A 40 3.06 7.52 -3.25
C VAL A 40 3.48 6.14 -2.72
N ALA A 41 2.55 5.39 -2.10
CA ALA A 41 2.83 4.04 -1.63
C ALA A 41 3.30 3.12 -2.77
N LEU A 42 2.63 3.18 -3.93
CA LEU A 42 2.99 2.37 -5.10
C LEU A 42 4.40 2.72 -5.60
N GLU A 43 4.67 4.00 -5.87
CA GLU A 43 5.96 4.43 -6.39
C GLU A 43 7.11 4.12 -5.42
N ALA A 44 6.90 4.30 -4.11
CA ALA A 44 7.89 3.93 -3.10
C ALA A 44 8.19 2.42 -3.10
N CYS A 45 7.16 1.58 -3.21
CA CYS A 45 7.34 0.13 -3.33
C CYS A 45 8.07 -0.27 -4.61
N ILE A 46 7.72 0.34 -5.75
CA ILE A 46 8.38 0.06 -7.04
C ILE A 46 9.84 0.49 -7.00
N GLN A 47 10.14 1.68 -6.47
CA GLN A 47 11.51 2.14 -6.30
C GLN A 47 12.31 1.18 -5.42
N ALA A 48 11.79 0.85 -4.23
CA ALA A 48 12.45 -0.08 -3.31
C ALA A 48 12.73 -1.45 -3.94
N ARG A 49 11.75 -2.02 -4.65
CA ARG A 49 11.91 -3.27 -5.40
C ARG A 49 13.00 -3.16 -6.46
N ASN A 50 12.99 -2.08 -7.24
CA ASN A 50 13.96 -1.85 -8.31
C ASN A 50 15.39 -1.60 -7.78
N GLU A 51 15.51 -1.08 -6.56
CA GLU A 51 16.77 -0.95 -5.80
C GLU A 51 17.21 -2.27 -5.14
N GLY A 52 16.46 -3.35 -5.31
CA GLY A 52 16.78 -4.69 -4.82
C GLY A 52 16.36 -4.97 -3.38
N ARG A 53 15.52 -4.13 -2.77
CA ARG A 53 14.95 -4.39 -1.44
C ARG A 53 13.94 -5.52 -1.48
N ASN A 54 13.87 -6.30 -0.40
CA ASN A 54 12.92 -7.41 -0.29
C ASN A 54 11.59 -6.91 0.31
N LEU A 55 10.58 -6.69 -0.52
CA LEU A 55 9.30 -6.11 -0.08
C LEU A 55 8.52 -7.00 0.90
N TRP A 56 8.73 -8.32 0.92
CA TRP A 56 8.12 -9.22 1.92
C TRP A 56 8.62 -8.94 3.33
N ARG A 57 9.87 -8.50 3.47
CA ARG A 57 10.51 -8.24 4.76
C ARG A 57 10.51 -6.76 5.11
N GLU A 58 10.75 -5.91 4.11
CA GLU A 58 11.03 -4.49 4.27
C GLU A 58 9.87 -3.58 3.86
N GLY A 59 8.79 -4.14 3.28
CA GLY A 59 7.70 -3.36 2.71
C GLY A 59 7.03 -2.40 3.71
N GLY A 60 6.88 -2.81 4.96
CA GLY A 60 6.35 -1.94 6.02
C GLY A 60 7.26 -0.74 6.30
N ASP A 61 8.57 -0.91 6.22
CA ASP A 61 9.53 0.17 6.45
C ASP A 61 9.61 1.12 5.27
N VAL A 62 9.54 0.59 4.03
CA VAL A 62 9.40 1.40 2.80
C VAL A 62 8.21 2.36 2.91
N LEU A 63 7.04 1.85 3.33
CA LEU A 63 5.85 2.67 3.49
C LEU A 63 6.02 3.73 4.59
N ARG A 64 6.61 3.37 5.74
CA ARG A 64 6.87 4.33 6.83
C ARG A 64 7.88 5.40 6.44
N GLU A 65 8.93 5.04 5.69
CA GLU A 65 9.91 5.98 5.14
C GLU A 65 9.22 6.96 4.19
N ALA A 66 8.38 6.47 3.29
CA ALA A 66 7.58 7.31 2.40
C ALA A 66 6.60 8.23 3.16
N GLY A 67 5.94 7.69 4.20
CA GLY A 67 5.05 8.44 5.08
C GLY A 67 5.71 9.60 5.83
N ARG A 68 7.05 9.60 6.00
CA ARG A 68 7.74 10.74 6.63
C ARG A 68 7.69 12.01 5.79
N TRP A 69 7.61 11.90 4.47
CA TRP A 69 7.61 13.04 3.55
C TRP A 69 6.30 13.22 2.78
N SER A 70 5.40 12.22 2.78
CA SER A 70 4.02 12.37 2.27
C SER A 70 3.01 12.37 3.43
N PRO A 71 2.45 13.55 3.77
CA PRO A 71 1.41 13.66 4.80
C PRO A 71 0.16 12.83 4.49
N GLU A 72 -0.23 12.75 3.22
CA GLU A 72 -1.39 11.97 2.76
C GLU A 72 -1.16 10.47 2.99
N LEU A 73 0.02 9.95 2.62
CA LEU A 73 0.36 8.57 2.91
C LEU A 73 0.41 8.34 4.42
N ASN A 74 0.99 9.25 5.21
CA ASN A 74 1.05 9.09 6.65
C ASN A 74 -0.35 8.98 7.29
N ALA A 75 -1.28 9.84 6.87
CA ALA A 75 -2.66 9.80 7.34
C ALA A 75 -3.35 8.47 6.97
N ALA A 76 -3.12 7.96 5.75
CA ALA A 76 -3.60 6.65 5.32
C ALA A 76 -2.99 5.49 6.14
N LEU A 77 -1.69 5.55 6.43
CA LEU A 77 -0.99 4.54 7.22
C LEU A 77 -1.57 4.47 8.63
N GLU A 78 -1.78 5.61 9.29
CA GLU A 78 -2.36 5.65 10.63
C GLU A 78 -3.81 5.14 10.66
N LEU A 79 -4.61 5.49 9.65
CA LEU A 79 -6.02 5.09 9.59
C LEU A 79 -6.20 3.57 9.47
N TRP A 80 -5.38 2.90 8.65
CA TRP A 80 -5.61 1.50 8.27
C TRP A 80 -4.61 0.50 8.85
N LYS A 81 -3.73 0.89 9.79
CA LYS A 81 -2.65 0.03 10.31
C LYS A 81 -3.08 -1.28 10.95
N GLU A 82 -4.25 -1.31 11.59
CA GLU A 82 -4.78 -2.51 12.26
C GLU A 82 -5.67 -3.37 11.36
N ILE A 83 -5.99 -2.90 10.15
CA ILE A 83 -6.96 -3.58 9.28
C ILE A 83 -6.26 -4.71 8.52
N LYS A 84 -6.75 -5.93 8.74
CA LYS A 84 -6.30 -7.15 8.06
C LYS A 84 -7.50 -8.05 7.77
N PHE A 85 -7.34 -8.93 6.79
CA PHE A 85 -8.34 -9.92 6.41
C PHE A 85 -7.68 -11.30 6.47
N GLU A 86 -7.92 -12.04 7.55
CA GLU A 86 -7.32 -13.34 7.81
C GLU A 86 -8.45 -14.35 7.97
N PHE A 87 -8.76 -15.07 6.89
CA PHE A 87 -9.81 -16.07 6.81
C PHE A 87 -9.32 -17.28 6.02
N GLU A 88 -9.90 -18.45 6.30
CA GLU A 88 -9.62 -19.65 5.53
C GLU A 88 -10.16 -19.52 4.09
N ALA A 89 -9.33 -19.90 3.11
CA ALA A 89 -9.74 -19.94 1.71
C ALA A 89 -10.62 -21.17 1.47
N MET A 90 -11.80 -20.97 0.90
CA MET A 90 -12.74 -22.08 0.63
C MET A 90 -12.35 -22.93 -0.59
N ASP A 91 -11.67 -22.31 -1.56
CA ASP A 91 -11.20 -22.96 -2.78
C ASP A 91 -9.67 -23.08 -2.69
N THR A 92 -9.19 -24.31 -2.56
CA THR A 92 -7.76 -24.66 -2.45
C THR A 92 -7.42 -25.75 -3.47
N LEU A 93 -6.13 -25.89 -3.81
CA LEU A 93 -5.64 -26.90 -4.78
C LEU A 93 -6.07 -28.34 -4.47
#